data_AF-A0A2S0PAR0-F1
#
_entry.id   AF-A0A2S0PAR0-F1
#
_cell.length_a   1.000
_cell.length_b   1.000
_cell.length_c   1.000
_cell.angle_alpha   90.00
_cell.angle_beta   90.00
_cell.angle_gamma   90.00
#
_symmetry.space_group_name_H-M   'P 1'
#
loop_
_entity.id
_entity.type
_entity.pdbx_description
1 polymer ?
#
loop_
_entity_poly.entity_id
_entity_poly.type
_entity_poly.pdbx_seq_one_letter_code
_entity_poly.pdbx_strand_id
1 'polypeptide(L)'
;MVSVARRWRVIRLYFIRAGSQFMSENSKNDLLAMMLGHSITLGWDAISVYQRNSLNDIIWQQFSQYISTGELFDTAEEDIPGNHDQNGDSVYIHANNLVLGQPRLSFDTATLDDAAASLQIPFLSGFFFTLSESPGAPVALTGYHTVFPDSEFSLELGLPLQQSSSDVSPQSDIYFDLSDGIPGSATVNLTTDDRTNQQIGQYFLDKFTSIGVSARHYVLATLSTGDDETPLTPVAFAIRTQAAPAGAGDGAVLVFIQTRNGTGGTLPSADSGFPYLIPDDSQDGSALYSGSVLISSRALCNDLVAPAFQDQISANGLSLQPGQSSTSGLCGYLVATGGSHRRTASRSHGRPRTRPTSTTIPRPSRHSIFPMRHRMARVLPWCRI
;
A
#
# COMPACT_ATOMS: atom_id res chain seq x y z
N MET A 1 -56.89 11.63 -53.83
CA MET A 1 -56.28 11.89 -55.16
C MET A 1 -54.77 11.88 -55.00
N VAL A 2 -54.12 10.96 -55.72
CA VAL A 2 -52.74 10.96 -56.25
C VAL A 2 -51.55 11.00 -55.27
N SER A 3 -50.98 9.80 -55.12
CA SER A 3 -49.57 9.46 -54.89
C SER A 3 -48.60 10.16 -55.85
N VAL A 4 -47.37 10.50 -55.42
CA VAL A 4 -46.11 10.04 -56.07
C VAL A 4 -44.92 10.21 -55.11
N ALA A 5 -44.13 9.14 -55.03
CA ALA A 5 -42.87 8.94 -54.30
C ALA A 5 -41.71 9.87 -54.70
N ARG A 6 -40.69 10.00 -53.83
CA ARG A 6 -39.28 10.14 -54.23
C ARG A 6 -38.28 9.72 -53.14
N ARG A 7 -37.66 8.56 -53.42
CA ARG A 7 -36.27 8.09 -53.23
C ARG A 7 -35.40 8.63 -52.08
N TRP A 8 -34.91 7.65 -51.33
CA TRP A 8 -33.71 7.59 -50.48
C TRP A 8 -32.44 8.19 -51.11
N ARG A 9 -31.67 8.94 -50.29
CA ARG A 9 -30.20 8.91 -50.27
C ARG A 9 -29.68 9.08 -48.84
N VAL A 10 -28.69 8.24 -48.54
CA VAL A 10 -27.99 8.00 -47.28
C VAL A 10 -27.02 9.14 -46.96
N ILE A 11 -27.02 9.60 -45.71
CA ILE A 11 -25.81 10.12 -45.05
C ILE A 11 -25.74 9.47 -43.66
N ARG A 12 -24.87 8.48 -43.50
CA ARG A 12 -24.40 8.02 -42.19
C ARG A 12 -23.41 9.07 -41.70
N LEU A 13 -23.76 9.85 -40.68
CA LEU A 13 -22.75 10.47 -39.82
C LEU A 13 -22.41 9.45 -38.73
N TYR A 14 -21.24 8.82 -38.87
CA TYR A 14 -20.59 8.13 -37.77
C TYR A 14 -19.97 9.19 -36.87
N PHE A 15 -20.61 9.50 -35.74
CA PHE A 15 -19.85 9.97 -34.59
C PHE A 15 -19.34 8.72 -33.87
N ILE A 16 -18.15 8.28 -34.26
CA ILE A 16 -17.30 7.50 -33.38
C ILE A 16 -16.93 8.46 -32.25
N ARG A 17 -17.63 8.35 -31.11
CA ARG A 17 -17.12 8.90 -29.87
C ARG A 17 -15.94 8.00 -29.52
N ALA A 18 -14.75 8.39 -29.97
CA ALA A 18 -13.51 7.82 -29.50
C ALA A 18 -13.52 8.01 -27.98
N GLY A 19 -13.67 6.91 -27.27
CA GLY A 19 -13.48 6.90 -25.83
C GLY A 19 -12.04 7.32 -25.56
N SER A 20 -11.87 8.39 -24.78
CA SER A 20 -10.73 8.44 -23.89
C SER A 20 -11.01 7.45 -22.76
N GLN A 21 -10.86 6.15 -23.06
CA GLN A 21 -10.42 5.25 -22.00
C GLN A 21 -9.02 5.75 -21.67
N PHE A 22 -8.87 6.43 -20.54
CA PHE A 22 -7.59 6.41 -19.85
C PHE A 22 -7.29 4.92 -19.69
N MET A 23 -6.34 4.39 -20.47
CA MET A 23 -5.82 3.07 -20.17
C MET A 23 -5.11 3.26 -18.82
N SER A 24 -5.75 2.73 -17.79
CA SER A 24 -5.19 2.52 -16.45
C SER A 24 -3.79 1.91 -16.61
N GLU A 25 -2.74 2.69 -16.33
CA GLU A 25 -1.35 2.25 -16.47
C GLU A 25 -0.99 1.22 -15.38
N ASN A 26 -1.85 1.07 -14.35
CA ASN A 26 -1.69 0.14 -13.24
C ASN A 26 -2.96 -0.68 -12.95
N SER A 27 -3.64 -1.21 -13.99
CA SER A 27 -4.91 -1.89 -13.78
C SER A 27 -4.75 -3.20 -13.01
N LYS A 28 -5.86 -3.70 -12.44
CA LYS A 28 -5.89 -5.01 -11.80
C LYS A 28 -5.46 -6.10 -12.77
N ASN A 29 -5.86 -5.99 -14.04
CA ASN A 29 -5.49 -6.98 -15.05
C ASN A 29 -3.99 -6.93 -15.36
N ASP A 30 -3.37 -5.75 -15.34
CA ASP A 30 -1.92 -5.60 -15.55
C ASP A 30 -1.13 -6.16 -14.36
N LEU A 31 -1.58 -5.88 -13.13
CA LEU A 31 -1.00 -6.47 -11.92
C LEU A 31 -1.14 -8.00 -11.92
N LEU A 32 -2.31 -8.54 -12.29
CA LEU A 32 -2.52 -9.98 -12.42
C LEU A 32 -1.64 -10.59 -13.51
N ALA A 33 -1.51 -9.92 -14.66
CA ALA A 33 -0.64 -10.36 -15.74
C ALA A 33 0.84 -10.38 -15.32
N MET A 34 1.28 -9.38 -14.54
CA MET A 34 2.61 -9.32 -13.96
C MET A 34 2.85 -10.47 -12.97
N MET A 35 1.83 -10.95 -12.27
CA MET A 35 1.95 -12.06 -11.31
C MET A 35 1.83 -13.45 -11.96
N LEU A 36 1.67 -13.55 -13.28
CA LEU A 36 1.50 -14.84 -13.95
C LEU A 36 2.80 -15.65 -13.94
N GLY A 37 2.81 -16.70 -13.12
CA GLY A 37 3.88 -17.72 -13.13
C GLY A 37 5.13 -17.37 -12.33
N HIS A 38 5.14 -16.25 -11.60
CA HIS A 38 6.17 -15.92 -10.61
C HIS A 38 5.57 -15.19 -9.39
N SER A 39 6.18 -15.32 -8.21
CA SER A 39 5.81 -14.54 -7.03
C SER A 39 6.53 -13.20 -7.04
N ILE A 40 5.83 -12.11 -6.74
CA ILE A 40 6.41 -10.77 -6.55
C ILE A 40 6.51 -10.40 -5.07
N THR A 41 6.20 -11.31 -4.15
CA THR A 41 6.22 -11.03 -2.70
C THR A 41 7.62 -10.93 -2.09
N LEU A 42 8.69 -11.07 -2.88
CA LEU A 42 10.09 -11.00 -2.42
C LEU A 42 10.42 -11.93 -1.23
N GLY A 43 9.74 -13.08 -1.15
CA GLY A 43 9.90 -14.07 -0.08
C GLY A 43 8.97 -13.88 1.12
N TRP A 44 8.30 -12.74 1.22
CA TRP A 44 7.25 -12.52 2.23
C TRP A 44 6.02 -13.37 1.93
N ASP A 45 5.25 -13.71 2.97
CA ASP A 45 4.08 -14.57 2.87
C ASP A 45 2.84 -13.82 2.45
N ALA A 46 2.72 -12.57 2.91
CA ALA A 46 1.72 -11.64 2.44
C ALA A 46 2.29 -10.22 2.34
N ILE A 47 1.68 -9.40 1.49
CA ILE A 47 1.89 -7.96 1.42
C ILE A 47 0.51 -7.30 1.47
N SER A 48 0.27 -6.48 2.48
CA SER A 48 -0.92 -5.64 2.56
C SER A 48 -0.56 -4.21 2.18
N VAL A 49 -1.39 -3.55 1.38
CA VAL A 49 -1.13 -2.20 0.88
C VAL A 49 -2.35 -1.34 1.11
N TYR A 50 -2.15 -0.19 1.76
CA TYR A 50 -3.19 0.75 2.13
C TYR A 50 -2.98 2.09 1.45
N GLN A 51 -3.99 2.59 0.74
CA GLN A 51 -3.91 3.89 0.09
C GLN A 51 -3.96 5.05 1.09
N ARG A 52 -3.38 6.19 0.69
CA ARG A 52 -3.41 7.44 1.44
C ARG A 52 -4.80 7.85 1.93
N ASN A 53 -5.81 7.84 1.06
CA ASN A 53 -7.15 8.32 1.43
C ASN A 53 -7.75 7.49 2.59
N SER A 54 -7.60 6.17 2.56
CA SER A 54 -8.10 5.30 3.62
C SER A 54 -7.34 5.49 4.93
N LEU A 55 -6.03 5.75 4.86
CA LEU A 55 -5.24 6.10 6.04
C LEU A 55 -5.66 7.46 6.62
N ASN A 56 -5.92 8.45 5.77
CA ASN A 56 -6.42 9.76 6.18
C ASN A 56 -7.82 9.71 6.78
N ASP A 57 -8.67 8.78 6.35
CA ASP A 57 -9.98 8.53 6.99
C ASP A 57 -9.81 7.97 8.41
N ILE A 58 -8.84 7.08 8.65
CA ILE A 58 -8.50 6.55 9.98
C ILE A 58 -7.94 7.65 10.88
N ILE A 59 -7.07 8.52 10.34
CA ILE A 59 -6.55 9.68 11.06
C ILE A 59 -7.69 10.64 11.43
N TRP A 60 -8.63 10.88 10.52
CA TRP A 60 -9.80 11.72 10.79
C TRP A 60 -10.65 11.19 11.95
N GLN A 61 -10.86 9.87 12.00
CA GLN A 61 -11.61 9.22 13.08
C GLN A 61 -10.94 9.43 14.44
N GLN A 62 -9.62 9.26 14.51
CA GLN A 62 -8.84 9.49 15.74
C GLN A 62 -8.83 10.97 16.14
N PHE A 63 -8.56 11.86 15.18
CA PHE A 63 -8.58 13.30 15.40
C PHE A 63 -9.94 13.80 15.92
N SER A 64 -11.04 13.26 15.39
CA SER A 64 -12.40 13.58 15.87
C SER A 64 -12.61 13.15 17.33
N GLN A 65 -12.00 12.03 17.75
CA GLN A 65 -12.04 11.61 19.16
C GLN A 65 -11.25 12.57 20.04
N TYR A 66 -10.06 13.00 19.60
CA TYR A 66 -9.23 13.97 20.34
C TYR A 66 -9.91 15.34 20.50
N ILE A 67 -10.59 15.83 19.45
CA ILE A 67 -11.43 17.02 19.56
C ILE A 67 -12.50 16.83 20.65
N SER A 68 -13.16 15.66 20.66
CA SER A 68 -14.25 15.40 21.60
C SER A 68 -13.79 15.32 23.07
N THR A 69 -12.52 14.96 23.30
CA THR A 69 -11.89 14.89 24.63
C THR A 69 -11.18 16.19 25.03
N GLY A 70 -11.11 17.18 24.13
CA GLY A 70 -10.40 18.44 24.37
C GLY A 70 -8.88 18.34 24.25
N GLU A 71 -8.38 17.28 23.60
CA GLU A 71 -6.96 16.99 23.43
C GLU A 71 -6.45 17.57 22.10
N LEU A 72 -6.57 18.90 21.93
CA LEU A 72 -6.06 19.61 20.77
C LEU A 72 -4.73 20.30 21.08
N PHE A 73 -3.89 20.42 20.06
CA PHE A 73 -2.74 21.33 20.11
C PHE A 73 -3.21 22.75 19.83
N ASP A 74 -2.92 23.66 20.76
CA ASP A 74 -3.01 25.09 20.56
C ASP A 74 -1.74 25.80 21.05
N THR A 75 -1.48 27.00 20.51
CA THR A 75 -0.45 27.88 21.05
C THR A 75 -1.06 28.78 22.12
N ALA A 76 -0.30 29.10 23.17
CA ALA A 76 -0.67 30.19 24.06
C ALA A 76 -0.52 31.54 23.34
N GLU A 77 -0.83 32.63 24.04
CA GLU A 77 -0.37 33.96 23.62
C GLU A 77 1.14 34.05 23.85
N GLU A 78 1.92 33.95 22.77
CA GLU A 78 3.37 33.90 22.85
C GLU A 78 4.06 34.40 21.58
N ASP A 79 5.30 34.85 21.72
CA ASP A 79 6.19 35.09 20.61
C ASP A 79 6.82 33.77 20.16
N ILE A 80 6.60 33.42 18.89
CA ILE A 80 7.20 32.25 18.27
C ILE A 80 8.43 32.71 17.48
N PRO A 81 9.65 32.28 17.88
CA PRO A 81 10.87 32.76 17.25
C PRO A 81 10.92 32.34 15.78
N GLY A 82 11.31 33.30 14.94
CA GLY A 82 11.60 33.06 13.53
C GLY A 82 13.09 33.23 13.24
N ASN A 83 13.41 34.00 12.20
CA ASN A 83 14.79 34.19 11.76
C ASN A 83 15.45 35.40 12.37
N HIS A 84 16.68 35.21 12.83
CA HIS A 84 17.58 36.27 13.27
C HIS A 84 18.80 36.27 12.35
N ASP A 85 19.07 37.40 11.71
CA ASP A 85 20.18 37.56 10.78
C ASP A 85 21.50 37.91 11.50
N GLN A 86 22.59 38.09 10.74
CA GLN A 86 23.90 38.41 11.31
C GLN A 86 24.03 39.87 11.77
N ASN A 87 23.13 40.74 11.32
CA ASN A 87 23.12 42.17 11.63
C ASN A 87 22.30 42.49 12.88
N GLY A 88 21.56 41.51 13.42
CA GLY A 88 20.66 41.70 14.56
C GLY A 88 19.21 41.91 14.16
N ASP A 89 18.88 41.83 12.87
CA ASP A 89 17.51 41.92 12.39
C ASP A 89 16.79 40.58 12.66
N SER A 90 15.57 40.67 13.18
CA SER A 90 14.75 39.52 13.53
C SER A 90 13.36 39.63 12.90
N VAL A 91 12.87 38.52 12.35
CA VAL A 91 11.48 38.36 11.92
C VAL A 91 10.90 37.18 12.68
N TYR A 92 9.80 37.42 13.38
CA TYR A 92 9.11 36.42 14.19
C TYR A 92 7.59 36.66 14.15
N ILE A 93 6.82 35.76 14.73
CA ILE A 93 5.38 35.96 14.88
C ILE A 93 4.99 36.06 16.34
N HIS A 94 4.04 36.95 16.65
CA HIS A 94 3.29 36.90 17.89
C HIS A 94 1.98 36.17 17.61
N ALA A 95 1.82 34.99 18.20
CA ALA A 95 0.67 34.11 17.96
C ALA A 95 -0.26 34.09 19.16
N ASN A 96 -1.56 33.90 18.90
CA ASN A 96 -2.55 33.70 19.93
C ASN A 96 -3.55 32.64 19.47
N ASN A 97 -3.67 31.57 20.27
CA ASN A 97 -4.60 30.47 20.06
C ASN A 97 -4.55 29.88 18.64
N LEU A 98 -3.35 29.69 18.08
CA LEU A 98 -3.20 28.95 16.82
C LEU A 98 -3.51 27.48 17.08
N VAL A 99 -4.61 26.99 16.53
CA VAL A 99 -5.08 25.62 16.72
C VAL A 99 -4.72 24.78 15.49
N LEU A 100 -4.07 23.64 15.69
CA LEU A 100 -3.79 22.69 14.62
C LEU A 100 -4.99 21.79 14.32
N GLY A 101 -5.19 21.51 13.04
CA GLY A 101 -6.24 20.66 12.52
C GLY A 101 -5.81 19.22 12.33
N GLN A 102 -6.58 18.50 11.52
CA GLN A 102 -6.32 17.09 11.22
C GLN A 102 -5.02 16.94 10.42
N PRO A 103 -4.06 16.11 10.89
CA PRO A 103 -2.93 15.72 10.06
C PRO A 103 -3.38 14.96 8.81
N ARG A 104 -2.77 15.27 7.66
CA ARG A 104 -3.03 14.60 6.39
C ARG A 104 -1.73 14.03 5.84
N LEU A 105 -1.68 12.71 5.70
CA LEU A 105 -0.56 12.03 5.04
C LEU A 105 -0.50 12.39 3.56
N SER A 106 0.72 12.57 3.09
CA SER A 106 1.14 12.63 1.70
C SER A 106 2.39 11.76 1.51
N PHE A 107 2.54 11.21 0.31
CA PHE A 107 3.66 10.33 -0.06
C PHE A 107 4.55 10.95 -1.15
N ASP A 108 4.54 12.28 -1.28
CA ASP A 108 5.34 13.01 -2.28
C ASP A 108 6.85 12.68 -2.24
N THR A 109 7.37 12.38 -1.05
CA THR A 109 8.79 12.06 -0.85
C THR A 109 9.07 10.56 -0.68
N ALA A 110 8.08 9.68 -0.88
CA ALA A 110 8.22 8.26 -0.58
C ALA A 110 8.93 7.50 -1.72
N THR A 111 10.04 6.80 -1.39
CA THR A 111 10.92 6.15 -2.38
C THR A 111 11.02 4.63 -2.26
N LEU A 112 10.25 3.94 -1.40
CA LEU A 112 10.42 2.53 -1.01
C LEU A 112 11.69 2.19 -0.22
N ASP A 113 12.65 3.10 -0.05
CA ASP A 113 13.87 2.79 0.71
C ASP A 113 13.63 2.78 2.22
N ASP A 114 12.69 3.60 2.68
CA ASP A 114 12.33 3.76 4.07
C ASP A 114 10.81 3.67 4.27
N ALA A 115 10.39 3.97 5.49
CA ALA A 115 8.99 4.08 5.88
C ALA A 115 8.68 5.51 6.32
N ALA A 116 9.00 6.50 5.49
CA ALA A 116 8.70 7.91 5.78
C ALA A 116 7.51 8.43 4.97
N ALA A 117 6.81 9.43 5.51
CA ALA A 117 5.74 10.14 4.84
C ALA A 117 5.79 11.64 5.17
N SER A 118 5.17 12.45 4.33
CA SER A 118 4.94 13.87 4.61
C SER A 118 3.57 14.04 5.26
N LEU A 119 3.44 15.02 6.13
CA LEU A 119 2.20 15.47 6.74
C LEU A 119 1.96 16.93 6.36
N GLN A 120 0.71 17.23 6.08
CA GLN A 120 0.18 18.59 6.06
C GLN A 120 -0.87 18.71 7.16
N ILE A 121 -0.73 19.70 8.04
CA ILE A 121 -1.61 19.96 9.17
C ILE A 121 -2.14 21.39 9.03
N PRO A 122 -3.41 21.60 8.68
CA PRO A 122 -3.96 22.94 8.52
C PRO A 122 -4.09 23.62 9.89
N PHE A 123 -4.00 24.95 9.94
CA PHE A 123 -4.41 25.72 11.12
C PHE A 123 -5.92 26.01 11.04
N LEU A 124 -6.66 25.75 12.13
CA LEU A 124 -8.13 25.88 12.15
C LEU A 124 -8.62 27.23 12.66
N SER A 125 -7.90 27.81 13.62
CA SER A 125 -8.28 29.08 14.24
C SER A 125 -7.08 29.77 14.88
N GLY A 126 -7.31 31.00 15.34
CA GLY A 126 -6.33 31.83 16.02
C GLY A 126 -6.03 33.10 15.23
N PHE A 127 -5.03 33.84 15.66
CA PHE A 127 -4.48 34.94 14.90
C PHE A 127 -2.99 35.08 15.20
N PHE A 128 -2.29 35.74 14.29
CA PHE A 128 -0.89 36.08 14.49
C PHE A 128 -0.53 37.42 13.86
N PHE A 129 0.49 38.04 14.42
CA PHE A 129 1.14 39.22 13.89
C PHE A 129 2.53 38.84 13.41
N THR A 130 2.94 39.35 12.25
CA THR A 130 4.34 39.29 11.84
C THR A 130 5.04 40.55 12.33
N LEU A 131 6.13 40.36 13.06
CA LEU A 131 6.91 41.43 13.67
C LEU A 131 8.32 41.43 13.06
N SER A 132 8.83 42.62 12.77
CA SER A 132 10.20 42.84 12.33
C SER A 132 10.88 43.76 13.33
N GLU A 133 12.02 43.30 13.83
CA GLU A 133 12.84 44.03 14.79
C GLU A 133 14.22 44.27 14.19
N SER A 134 14.71 45.51 14.29
CA SER A 134 16.04 45.91 13.84
C SER A 134 16.76 46.65 14.97
N PRO A 135 18.08 46.45 15.16
CA PRO A 135 18.81 47.10 16.23
C PRO A 135 18.70 48.63 16.19
N GLY A 136 18.20 49.22 17.27
CA GLY A 136 18.05 50.67 17.38
C GLY A 136 16.80 51.26 16.70
N ALA A 137 15.93 50.42 16.12
CA ALA A 137 14.64 50.81 15.58
C ALA A 137 13.49 50.32 16.47
N PRO A 138 12.32 50.98 16.47
CA PRO A 138 11.10 50.41 17.05
C PRO A 138 10.69 49.13 16.33
N VAL A 139 10.13 48.16 17.08
CA VAL A 139 9.52 46.95 16.49
C VAL A 139 8.41 47.36 15.52
N ALA A 140 8.47 46.82 14.31
CA ALA A 140 7.51 47.09 13.25
C ALA A 140 6.53 45.92 13.10
N LEU A 141 5.23 46.25 13.09
CA LEU A 141 4.19 45.32 12.69
C LEU A 141 4.11 45.27 11.15
N THR A 142 4.42 44.12 10.56
CA THR A 142 4.48 43.93 9.10
C THR A 142 3.32 43.12 8.54
N GLY A 143 2.61 42.37 9.38
CA GLY A 143 1.46 41.56 8.98
C GLY A 143 0.49 41.28 10.12
N TYR A 144 -0.79 41.13 9.79
CA TYR A 144 -1.83 40.67 10.71
C TYR A 144 -2.76 39.71 9.99
N HIS A 145 -2.94 38.52 10.57
CA HIS A 145 -3.72 37.46 9.96
C HIS A 145 -4.63 36.82 11.01
N THR A 146 -5.91 36.68 10.66
CA THR A 146 -6.85 35.80 11.37
C THR A 146 -6.92 34.48 10.64
N VAL A 147 -6.87 33.38 11.37
CA VAL A 147 -6.94 32.03 10.83
C VAL A 147 -8.37 31.51 10.91
N PHE A 148 -8.84 30.97 9.80
CA PHE A 148 -10.11 30.27 9.68
C PHE A 148 -9.88 28.88 9.06
N PRO A 149 -10.81 27.92 9.19
CA PRO A 149 -10.62 26.56 8.66
C PRO A 149 -10.44 26.47 7.14
N ASP A 150 -10.84 27.50 6.39
CA ASP A 150 -10.67 27.63 4.94
C ASP A 150 -9.43 28.46 4.55
N SER A 151 -8.65 28.93 5.53
CA SER A 151 -7.37 29.60 5.28
C SER A 151 -6.34 28.60 4.74
N GLU A 152 -5.41 29.09 3.93
CA GLU A 152 -4.36 28.25 3.34
C GLU A 152 -3.20 27.96 4.29
N PHE A 153 -3.27 28.40 5.55
CA PHE A 153 -2.20 28.24 6.52
C PHE A 153 -2.07 26.78 6.99
N SER A 154 -0.86 26.23 6.91
CA SER A 154 -0.55 24.87 7.33
C SER A 154 0.86 24.73 7.88
N LEU A 155 1.04 23.72 8.72
CA LEU A 155 2.31 23.13 9.08
C LEU A 155 2.56 21.91 8.19
N GLU A 156 3.71 21.87 7.55
CA GLU A 156 4.22 20.72 6.81
C GLU A 156 5.37 20.07 7.59
N LEU A 157 5.44 18.75 7.55
CA LEU A 157 6.32 17.94 8.40
C LEU A 157 6.63 16.62 7.70
N GLY A 158 7.90 16.23 7.59
CA GLY A 158 8.28 14.84 7.26
C GLY A 158 8.39 14.00 8.53
N LEU A 159 7.87 12.78 8.54
CA LEU A 159 8.02 11.88 9.70
C LEU A 159 8.23 10.41 9.29
N PRO A 160 8.89 9.61 10.15
CA PRO A 160 8.92 8.18 10.01
C PRO A 160 7.60 7.57 10.49
N LEU A 161 7.06 6.64 9.71
CA LEU A 161 6.09 5.66 10.18
C LEU A 161 6.82 4.60 11.00
N GLN A 162 6.24 4.25 12.13
CA GLN A 162 6.83 3.34 13.10
C GLN A 162 6.00 2.08 13.26
N GLN A 163 6.64 1.05 13.79
CA GLN A 163 6.01 -0.20 14.20
C GLN A 163 6.33 -0.45 15.67
N SER A 164 5.34 -0.84 16.47
CA SER A 164 5.54 -1.03 17.92
C SER A 164 6.52 -2.16 18.24
N SER A 165 6.59 -3.16 17.36
CA SER A 165 7.55 -4.27 17.41
C SER A 165 7.73 -4.84 16.01
N SER A 166 8.91 -5.36 15.70
CA SER A 166 9.17 -6.10 14.45
C SER A 166 8.54 -7.50 14.49
N ASP A 167 8.44 -8.09 15.68
CA ASP A 167 7.71 -9.35 15.93
C ASP A 167 6.27 -9.03 16.34
N VAL A 168 5.30 -9.80 15.84
CA VAL A 168 3.89 -9.60 16.20
C VAL A 168 3.58 -10.32 17.51
N SER A 169 3.17 -9.56 18.53
CA SER A 169 2.80 -10.12 19.83
C SER A 169 1.95 -9.18 20.67
N PRO A 170 0.78 -9.62 21.18
CA PRO A 170 -0.36 -10.18 20.43
C PRO A 170 -1.03 -9.15 19.51
N GLN A 171 -0.66 -7.89 19.66
CA GLN A 171 -1.08 -6.76 18.84
C GLN A 171 0.13 -5.88 18.58
N SER A 172 0.35 -5.52 17.32
CA SER A 172 1.44 -4.64 16.91
C SER A 172 0.90 -3.60 15.95
N ASP A 173 1.14 -2.34 16.30
CA ASP A 173 0.56 -1.20 15.61
C ASP A 173 1.60 -0.59 14.67
N ILE A 174 1.11 -0.13 13.54
CA ILE A 174 1.79 0.79 12.64
C ILE A 174 1.22 2.17 12.93
N TYR A 175 2.07 3.13 13.26
CA TYR A 175 1.65 4.45 13.72
C TYR A 175 2.64 5.54 13.29
N PHE A 176 2.27 6.79 13.53
CA PHE A 176 3.22 7.90 13.62
C PHE A 176 2.99 8.68 14.91
N ASP A 177 4.04 9.32 15.41
CA ASP A 177 3.96 10.31 16.48
C ASP A 177 4.51 11.64 15.95
N LEU A 178 3.74 12.73 16.10
CA LEU A 178 4.15 14.06 15.66
C LEU A 178 5.45 14.54 16.32
N SER A 179 5.79 14.04 17.52
CA SER A 179 7.06 14.38 18.19
C SER A 179 8.30 13.78 17.51
N ASP A 180 8.11 12.77 16.66
CA ASP A 180 9.21 12.03 16.01
C ASP A 180 9.51 12.56 14.60
N GLY A 181 9.09 13.80 14.32
CA GLY A 181 9.34 14.45 13.05
C GLY A 181 10.82 14.51 12.66
N ILE A 182 11.08 14.39 11.36
CA ILE A 182 12.43 14.44 10.79
C ILE A 182 12.98 15.87 11.00
N PRO A 183 14.11 16.04 11.71
CA PRO A 183 14.68 17.36 11.94
C PRO A 183 14.94 18.12 10.64
N GLY A 184 14.55 19.39 10.60
CA GLY A 184 14.71 20.25 9.41
C GLY A 184 13.68 20.02 8.29
N SER A 185 12.73 19.10 8.46
CA SER A 185 11.61 18.92 7.50
C SER A 185 10.40 19.81 7.80
N ALA A 186 10.32 20.37 9.01
CA ALA A 186 9.17 21.14 9.45
C ALA A 186 9.18 22.56 8.87
N THR A 187 8.07 22.97 8.27
CA THR A 187 7.89 24.33 7.76
C THR A 187 6.44 24.77 7.87
N VAL A 188 6.20 26.06 8.01
CA VAL A 188 4.86 26.65 7.90
C VAL A 188 4.78 27.58 6.70
N ASN A 189 3.63 28.21 6.48
CA ASN A 189 3.44 29.29 5.51
C ASN A 189 2.81 30.53 6.17
N LEU A 190 3.24 30.86 7.39
CA LEU A 190 2.71 31.98 8.17
C LEU A 190 3.38 33.32 7.82
N THR A 191 4.54 33.29 7.15
CA THR A 191 5.28 34.49 6.72
C THR A 191 5.69 34.38 5.25
N THR A 192 6.21 35.47 4.68
CA THR A 192 6.73 35.48 3.29
C THR A 192 8.18 35.00 3.17
N ASP A 193 8.87 34.75 4.30
CA ASP A 193 10.28 34.34 4.31
C ASP A 193 10.40 32.85 4.65
N ASP A 194 10.92 32.06 3.71
CA ASP A 194 10.99 30.60 3.84
C ASP A 194 11.83 30.14 5.04
N ARG A 195 12.91 30.88 5.35
CA ARG A 195 13.78 30.54 6.48
C ARG A 195 13.08 30.77 7.82
N THR A 196 12.36 31.89 7.95
CA THR A 196 11.50 32.20 9.10
C THR A 196 10.42 31.14 9.26
N ASN A 197 9.77 30.75 8.16
CA ASN A 197 8.78 29.67 8.14
C ASN A 197 9.34 28.31 8.59
N GLN A 198 10.56 27.96 8.19
CA GLN A 198 11.23 26.74 8.67
C GLN A 198 11.52 26.79 10.17
N GLN A 199 11.96 27.93 10.70
CA GLN A 199 12.22 28.08 12.14
C GLN A 199 10.94 28.03 12.98
N ILE A 200 9.87 28.66 12.51
CA ILE A 200 8.55 28.55 13.14
C ILE A 200 8.06 27.09 13.06
N GLY A 201 8.24 26.40 11.92
CA GLY A 201 7.93 24.99 11.79
C GLY A 201 8.68 24.11 12.80
N GLN A 202 9.98 24.36 12.98
CA GLN A 202 10.79 23.66 13.98
C GLN A 202 10.28 23.90 15.40
N TYR A 203 9.82 25.12 15.72
CA TYR A 203 9.20 25.39 17.00
C TYR A 203 7.96 24.52 17.25
N PHE A 204 7.09 24.32 16.25
CA PHE A 204 5.92 23.42 16.41
C PHE A 204 6.36 21.97 16.63
N LEU A 205 7.37 21.51 15.87
CA LEU A 205 7.94 20.17 16.05
C LEU A 205 8.47 19.97 17.48
N ASP A 206 9.23 20.93 18.00
CA ASP A 206 9.75 20.89 19.36
C ASP A 206 8.61 20.87 20.40
N LYS A 207 7.55 21.65 20.18
CA LYS A 207 6.37 21.68 21.06
C LYS A 207 5.59 20.37 21.08
N PHE A 208 5.60 19.56 20.01
CA PHE A 208 4.93 18.26 20.05
C PHE A 208 5.49 17.32 21.12
N THR A 209 6.75 17.50 21.54
CA THR A 209 7.33 16.74 22.65
C THR A 209 6.64 17.02 24.00
N SER A 210 6.02 18.20 24.13
CA SER A 210 5.40 18.70 25.35
C SER A 210 3.89 18.46 25.46
N ILE A 211 3.23 18.01 24.39
CA ILE A 211 1.80 17.65 24.43
C ILE A 211 1.59 16.19 24.84
N GLY A 212 0.38 15.90 25.34
CA GLY A 212 0.00 14.54 25.71
C GLY A 212 0.07 13.59 24.52
N VAL A 213 0.47 12.34 24.77
CA VAL A 213 0.63 11.30 23.74
C VAL A 213 -0.65 11.12 22.92
N SER A 214 -1.82 11.21 23.56
CA SER A 214 -3.13 11.12 22.89
C SER A 214 -3.32 12.16 21.79
N ALA A 215 -2.76 13.36 21.90
CA ALA A 215 -2.94 14.42 20.90
C ALA A 215 -1.94 14.36 19.72
N ARG A 216 -0.94 13.47 19.79
CA ARG A 216 0.15 13.38 18.80
C ARG A 216 0.37 12.00 18.18
N HIS A 217 -0.18 10.95 18.76
CA HIS A 217 0.03 9.58 18.36
C HIS A 217 -1.16 9.05 17.53
N TYR A 218 -0.93 8.61 16.30
CA TYR A 218 -1.97 8.14 15.40
C TYR A 218 -1.68 6.73 14.90
N VAL A 219 -2.55 5.78 15.24
CA VAL A 219 -2.46 4.38 14.78
C VAL A 219 -3.07 4.28 13.37
N LEU A 220 -2.30 3.79 12.42
CA LEU A 220 -2.69 3.63 11.01
C LEU A 220 -3.24 2.24 10.72
N ALA A 221 -2.62 1.21 11.30
CA ALA A 221 -3.02 -0.17 11.12
C ALA A 221 -2.55 -1.01 12.31
N THR A 222 -3.22 -2.13 12.52
CA THR A 222 -2.92 -3.07 13.60
C THR A 222 -2.80 -4.47 13.03
N LEU A 223 -1.71 -5.16 13.38
CA LEU A 223 -1.52 -6.58 13.13
C LEU A 223 -1.74 -7.32 14.44
N SER A 224 -2.55 -8.38 14.41
CA SER A 224 -2.81 -9.22 15.57
C SER A 224 -2.60 -10.68 15.24
N THR A 225 -2.14 -11.44 16.24
CA THR A 225 -2.07 -12.91 16.13
C THR A 225 -3.46 -13.56 16.11
N GLY A 226 -4.50 -12.81 16.52
CA GLY A 226 -5.85 -13.34 16.73
C GLY A 226 -5.93 -14.25 17.96
N ASP A 227 -7.14 -14.77 18.19
CA ASP A 227 -7.42 -15.73 19.27
C ASP A 227 -7.06 -17.17 18.88
N ASP A 228 -7.16 -17.49 17.58
CA ASP A 228 -6.90 -18.80 17.02
C ASP A 228 -5.64 -18.79 16.16
N GLU A 229 -4.82 -19.81 16.36
CA GLU A 229 -3.58 -19.98 15.63
C GLU A 229 -3.83 -20.59 14.25
N THR A 230 -3.66 -19.78 13.21
CA THR A 230 -3.87 -20.18 11.81
C THR A 230 -2.55 -20.16 11.03
N PRO A 231 -2.48 -20.81 9.85
CA PRO A 231 -1.29 -20.73 9.01
C PRO A 231 -0.97 -19.30 8.49
N LEU A 232 -1.95 -18.39 8.54
CA LEU A 232 -1.78 -16.97 8.19
C LEU A 232 -1.51 -16.08 9.41
N THR A 233 -1.41 -16.64 10.60
CA THR A 233 -1.10 -15.84 11.80
C THR A 233 0.24 -15.13 11.59
N PRO A 234 0.27 -13.79 11.63
CA PRO A 234 1.50 -13.02 11.42
C PRO A 234 2.41 -13.19 12.63
N VAL A 235 3.72 -13.32 12.37
CA VAL A 235 4.75 -13.47 13.42
C VAL A 235 5.79 -12.37 13.36
N ALA A 236 6.02 -11.79 12.19
CA ALA A 236 6.88 -10.63 12.01
C ALA A 236 6.41 -9.81 10.82
N PHE A 237 6.74 -8.52 10.81
CA PHE A 237 6.43 -7.65 9.69
C PHE A 237 7.43 -6.50 9.55
N ALA A 238 7.40 -5.88 8.38
CA ALA A 238 8.15 -4.68 8.09
C ALA A 238 7.33 -3.77 7.17
N ILE A 239 7.63 -2.48 7.20
CA ILE A 239 6.89 -1.47 6.48
C ILE A 239 7.75 -0.69 5.48
N ARG A 240 7.10 -0.23 4.41
CA ARG A 240 7.60 0.75 3.44
C ARG A 240 6.51 1.71 3.03
N THR A 241 6.93 2.85 2.49
CA THR A 241 6.04 3.79 1.83
C THR A 241 6.38 3.89 0.35
N GLN A 242 5.38 4.17 -0.49
CA GLN A 242 5.56 4.27 -1.93
C GLN A 242 4.64 5.36 -2.49
N ALA A 243 5.20 6.25 -3.31
CA ALA A 243 4.41 7.19 -4.09
C ALA A 243 3.58 6.48 -5.17
N ALA A 244 2.39 6.98 -5.46
CA ALA A 244 1.57 6.49 -6.57
C ALA A 244 2.20 6.92 -7.92
N PRO A 245 2.11 6.10 -8.99
CA PRO A 245 2.70 6.42 -10.29
C PRO A 245 2.21 7.75 -10.91
N ALA A 246 0.96 8.13 -10.65
CA ALA A 246 0.36 9.35 -11.19
C ALA A 246 0.85 10.65 -10.51
N GLY A 247 1.55 10.56 -9.37
CA GLY A 247 2.00 11.71 -8.58
C GLY A 247 0.86 12.45 -7.85
N ALA A 248 1.16 13.65 -7.32
CA ALA A 248 0.27 14.52 -6.52
C ALA A 248 0.03 14.09 -5.06
N GLY A 249 1.10 13.64 -4.39
CA GLY A 249 1.07 13.29 -2.97
C GLY A 249 0.31 12.03 -2.64
N ASP A 250 -0.26 11.35 -3.63
CA ASP A 250 -0.89 10.06 -3.44
C ASP A 250 0.17 8.95 -3.33
N GLY A 251 -0.21 7.86 -2.68
CA GLY A 251 0.69 6.78 -2.38
C GLY A 251 0.12 5.79 -1.38
N ALA A 252 0.98 4.93 -0.88
CA ALA A 252 0.57 3.83 -0.04
C ALA A 252 1.60 3.47 1.03
N VAL A 253 1.09 2.88 2.10
CA VAL A 253 1.86 2.12 3.08
C VAL A 253 1.79 0.65 2.68
N LEU A 254 2.96 0.03 2.56
CA LEU A 254 3.12 -1.40 2.30
C LEU A 254 3.54 -2.08 3.59
N VAL A 255 2.85 -3.16 3.93
CA VAL A 255 3.11 -4.01 5.08
C VAL A 255 3.51 -5.38 4.57
N PHE A 256 4.78 -5.73 4.75
CA PHE A 256 5.36 -7.00 4.39
C PHE A 256 5.26 -7.95 5.58
N ILE A 257 4.55 -9.06 5.42
CA ILE A 257 4.12 -9.91 6.53
C ILE A 257 4.76 -11.29 6.39
N GLN A 258 5.44 -11.73 7.45
CA GLN A 258 5.82 -13.11 7.65
C GLN A 258 4.75 -13.79 8.49
N THR A 259 4.24 -14.92 8.00
CA THR A 259 3.33 -15.77 8.78
C THR A 259 4.12 -16.88 9.46
N ARG A 260 3.49 -17.54 10.43
CA ARG A 260 4.08 -18.63 11.22
C ARG A 260 4.83 -19.69 10.41
N ASN A 261 4.31 -20.05 9.24
CA ASN A 261 4.88 -21.10 8.39
C ASN A 261 5.88 -20.58 7.36
N GLY A 262 6.17 -19.28 7.37
CA GLY A 262 7.12 -18.66 6.47
C GLY A 262 8.42 -18.26 7.15
N THR A 263 9.33 -17.77 6.32
CA THR A 263 10.73 -17.53 6.67
C THR A 263 11.14 -16.06 6.55
N GLY A 264 10.18 -15.17 6.25
CA GLY A 264 10.45 -13.78 5.95
C GLY A 264 11.00 -13.57 4.53
N GLY A 265 11.06 -12.31 4.11
CA GLY A 265 11.49 -11.90 2.77
C GLY A 265 12.52 -10.78 2.79
N THR A 266 12.82 -10.27 1.59
CA THR A 266 13.67 -9.07 1.40
C THR A 266 12.78 -7.87 1.11
N LEU A 267 13.13 -6.71 1.67
CA LEU A 267 12.40 -5.47 1.41
C LEU A 267 12.83 -4.87 0.07
N PRO A 268 11.90 -4.28 -0.69
CA PRO A 268 12.26 -3.54 -1.89
C PRO A 268 13.03 -2.26 -1.54
N SER A 269 13.70 -1.72 -2.55
CA SER A 269 14.33 -0.40 -2.58
C SER A 269 13.80 0.39 -3.77
N ALA A 270 14.09 1.69 -3.86
CA ALA A 270 13.68 2.54 -4.98
C ALA A 270 14.01 1.92 -6.35
N ASP A 271 15.21 1.36 -6.47
CA ASP A 271 15.73 0.79 -7.72
C ASP A 271 15.34 -0.68 -7.95
N SER A 272 14.57 -1.29 -7.04
CA SER A 272 14.19 -2.70 -7.14
C SER A 272 13.19 -3.00 -8.25
N GLY A 273 12.53 -1.97 -8.79
CA GLY A 273 11.43 -2.12 -9.76
C GLY A 273 10.16 -2.72 -9.16
N PHE A 274 9.99 -2.63 -7.84
CA PHE A 274 8.81 -3.15 -7.16
C PHE A 274 7.54 -2.39 -7.60
N PRO A 275 6.50 -3.09 -8.07
CA PRO A 275 5.32 -2.45 -8.64
C PRO A 275 4.44 -1.79 -7.58
N TYR A 276 3.70 -0.75 -7.98
CA TYR A 276 2.66 -0.17 -7.14
C TYR A 276 1.44 -1.10 -7.11
N LEU A 277 1.07 -1.62 -5.94
CA LEU A 277 0.12 -2.75 -5.85
C LEU A 277 -1.37 -2.36 -5.71
N ILE A 278 -1.71 -1.08 -5.78
CA ILE A 278 -3.12 -0.63 -5.74
C ILE A 278 -3.59 -0.40 -7.17
N PRO A 279 -4.59 -1.15 -7.66
CA PRO A 279 -5.08 -0.94 -9.01
C PRO A 279 -5.75 0.42 -9.18
N ASP A 280 -5.51 1.09 -10.31
CA ASP A 280 -6.09 2.39 -10.67
C ASP A 280 -7.41 2.27 -11.46
N ASP A 281 -8.01 1.07 -11.51
CA ASP A 281 -9.33 0.87 -12.13
C ASP A 281 -10.36 1.80 -11.49
N SER A 282 -11.16 2.46 -12.33
CA SER A 282 -12.23 3.35 -11.90
C SER A 282 -13.55 3.02 -12.58
N GLN A 283 -14.65 3.31 -11.88
CA GLN A 283 -16.01 3.24 -12.41
C GLN A 283 -16.71 4.57 -12.13
N ASP A 284 -17.26 5.18 -13.17
CA ASP A 284 -17.97 6.48 -13.09
C ASP A 284 -17.14 7.61 -12.45
N GLY A 285 -15.82 7.58 -12.63
CA GLY A 285 -14.88 8.57 -12.08
C GLY A 285 -14.43 8.30 -10.65
N SER A 286 -14.90 7.22 -10.02
CA SER A 286 -14.50 6.79 -8.67
C SER A 286 -13.54 5.61 -8.75
N ALA A 287 -12.45 5.65 -7.97
CA ALA A 287 -11.54 4.52 -7.82
C ALA A 287 -12.28 3.30 -7.24
N LEU A 288 -12.03 2.12 -7.80
CA LEU A 288 -12.66 0.87 -7.37
C LEU A 288 -11.94 0.20 -6.20
N TYR A 289 -10.68 0.54 -5.98
CA TYR A 289 -9.81 -0.11 -5.01
C TYR A 289 -9.19 0.93 -4.08
N SER A 290 -9.08 0.56 -2.81
CA SER A 290 -8.47 1.41 -1.77
C SER A 290 -7.20 0.82 -1.16
N GLY A 291 -6.74 -0.28 -1.73
CA GLY A 291 -5.69 -1.11 -1.19
C GLY A 291 -5.72 -2.49 -1.82
N SER A 292 -4.78 -3.34 -1.42
CA SER A 292 -4.70 -4.72 -1.88
C SER A 292 -4.04 -5.60 -0.84
N VAL A 293 -4.31 -6.90 -0.91
CA VAL A 293 -3.58 -7.92 -0.16
C VAL A 293 -3.10 -8.97 -1.15
N LEU A 294 -1.79 -9.16 -1.20
CA LEU A 294 -1.15 -10.20 -1.97
C LEU A 294 -0.73 -11.33 -1.03
N ILE A 295 -1.12 -12.57 -1.35
CA ILE A 295 -0.66 -13.77 -0.66
C ILE A 295 0.33 -14.49 -1.55
N SER A 296 1.48 -14.88 -1.02
CA SER A 296 2.50 -15.60 -1.77
C SER A 296 1.96 -16.94 -2.25
N SER A 297 2.38 -17.37 -3.45
CA SER A 297 2.00 -18.69 -3.97
C SER A 297 2.44 -19.83 -3.05
N ARG A 298 3.56 -19.68 -2.32
CA ARG A 298 3.99 -20.62 -1.27
C ARG A 298 2.93 -20.73 -0.18
N ALA A 299 2.58 -19.62 0.47
CA ALA A 299 1.61 -19.61 1.56
C ALA A 299 0.23 -20.09 1.08
N LEU A 300 -0.21 -19.61 -0.08
CA LEU A 300 -1.47 -20.05 -0.69
C LEU A 300 -1.49 -21.57 -0.94
N CYS A 301 -0.48 -22.10 -1.63
CA CYS A 301 -0.47 -23.53 -1.99
C CYS A 301 -0.23 -24.43 -0.78
N ASN A 302 0.77 -24.12 0.04
CA ASN A 302 1.27 -25.02 1.08
C ASN A 302 0.46 -24.91 2.37
N ASP A 303 0.09 -23.68 2.74
CA ASP A 303 -0.46 -23.39 4.07
C ASP A 303 -1.99 -23.33 4.05
N LEU A 304 -2.60 -23.00 2.89
CA LEU A 304 -4.06 -22.90 2.76
C LEU A 304 -4.67 -24.03 1.93
N VAL A 305 -4.21 -24.17 0.68
CA VAL A 305 -4.82 -25.09 -0.29
C VAL A 305 -4.51 -26.55 0.06
N ALA A 306 -3.24 -26.90 0.28
CA ALA A 306 -2.87 -28.30 0.55
C ALA A 306 -3.61 -28.90 1.76
N PRO A 307 -3.67 -28.26 2.94
CA PRO A 307 -4.44 -28.79 4.07
C PRO A 307 -5.92 -28.96 3.74
N ALA A 308 -6.55 -27.93 3.15
CA ALA A 308 -7.97 -27.96 2.81
C ALA A 308 -8.33 -29.09 1.82
N PHE A 309 -7.46 -29.37 0.85
CA PHE A 309 -7.66 -30.45 -0.12
C PHE A 309 -7.26 -31.81 0.43
N GLN A 310 -6.29 -31.90 1.33
CA GLN A 310 -5.88 -33.17 1.92
C GLN A 310 -7.04 -33.80 2.68
N ASP A 311 -7.87 -33.01 3.36
CA ASP A 311 -9.08 -33.49 4.04
C ASP A 311 -10.13 -34.04 3.06
N GLN A 312 -10.23 -33.46 1.86
CA GLN A 312 -11.22 -33.85 0.86
C GLN A 312 -10.79 -35.03 -0.02
N ILE A 313 -9.50 -35.13 -0.36
CA ILE A 313 -9.02 -36.10 -1.36
C ILE A 313 -8.32 -37.32 -0.72
N SER A 314 -7.97 -37.25 0.57
CA SER A 314 -7.38 -38.39 1.32
C SER A 314 -8.24 -39.66 1.28
N ALA A 315 -9.57 -39.52 1.21
CA ALA A 315 -10.50 -40.64 1.05
C ALA A 315 -10.25 -41.49 -0.21
N ASN A 316 -9.63 -40.92 -1.25
CA ASN A 316 -9.26 -41.61 -2.50
C ASN A 316 -7.79 -42.02 -2.56
N GLY A 317 -7.07 -41.90 -1.44
CA GLY A 317 -5.64 -42.18 -1.33
C GLY A 317 -4.75 -41.18 -2.08
N LEU A 318 -5.29 -40.04 -2.55
CA LEU A 318 -4.49 -38.99 -3.19
C LEU A 318 -3.69 -38.25 -2.11
N SER A 319 -2.38 -38.12 -2.32
CA SER A 319 -1.50 -37.32 -1.47
C SER A 319 -0.92 -36.19 -2.29
N LEU A 320 -1.02 -34.98 -1.77
CA LEU A 320 -0.40 -33.79 -2.33
C LEU A 320 0.85 -33.45 -1.52
N GLN A 321 1.91 -33.06 -2.20
CA GLN A 321 3.12 -32.54 -1.57
C GLN A 321 3.45 -31.17 -2.18
N PRO A 322 3.84 -30.20 -1.33
CA PRO A 322 4.44 -28.96 -1.78
C PRO A 322 5.63 -29.17 -2.71
N GLY A 323 5.67 -28.41 -3.79
CA GLY A 323 6.83 -28.21 -4.63
C GLY A 323 7.16 -26.73 -4.74
N GLN A 324 8.42 -26.42 -5.02
CA GLN A 324 8.86 -25.05 -5.33
C GLN A 324 9.64 -25.03 -6.63
N SER A 325 9.42 -23.99 -7.43
CA SER A 325 10.24 -23.74 -8.62
C SER A 325 11.64 -23.30 -8.19
N SER A 326 12.68 -23.92 -8.76
CA SER A 326 14.07 -23.49 -8.60
C SER A 326 14.44 -22.27 -9.46
N THR A 327 13.49 -21.77 -10.26
CA THR A 327 13.69 -20.62 -11.15
C THR A 327 13.11 -19.38 -10.48
N SER A 328 13.83 -18.26 -10.57
CA SER A 328 13.50 -16.94 -10.02
C SER A 328 12.01 -16.69 -9.77
N GLY A 329 11.63 -16.47 -8.50
CA GLY A 329 10.27 -16.12 -8.10
C GLY A 329 9.54 -17.08 -7.15
N LEU A 330 10.24 -17.98 -6.44
CA LEU A 330 9.75 -18.85 -5.35
C LEU A 330 8.28 -19.32 -5.50
N CYS A 331 7.91 -19.78 -6.69
CA CYS A 331 6.53 -20.20 -6.92
C CYS A 331 6.24 -21.52 -6.22
N GLY A 332 5.28 -21.50 -5.30
CA GLY A 332 4.69 -22.69 -4.71
C GLY A 332 3.75 -23.38 -5.69
N TYR A 333 3.80 -24.71 -5.74
CA TYR A 333 2.81 -25.53 -6.44
C TYR A 333 2.60 -26.84 -5.69
N LEU A 334 1.53 -27.57 -6.01
CA LEU A 334 1.25 -28.87 -5.40
C LEU A 334 1.46 -30.00 -6.41
N VAL A 335 2.13 -31.06 -5.98
CA VAL A 335 2.37 -32.28 -6.76
C VAL A 335 1.63 -33.43 -6.14
N ALA A 336 0.86 -34.16 -6.94
CA ALA A 336 0.31 -35.45 -6.50
C ALA A 336 1.43 -36.50 -6.46
N THR A 337 1.74 -37.00 -5.27
CA THR A 337 2.81 -37.98 -5.04
C THR A 337 2.29 -39.40 -4.80
N GLY A 338 0.99 -39.54 -4.56
CA GLY A 338 0.34 -40.84 -4.35
C GLY A 338 -1.15 -40.80 -4.67
N GLY A 339 -1.74 -41.99 -4.82
CA GLY A 339 -3.18 -42.20 -5.02
C GLY A 339 -3.62 -42.47 -6.45
N SER A 340 -4.90 -42.84 -6.60
CA SER A 340 -5.51 -43.06 -7.90
C SER A 340 -6.73 -42.15 -8.06
N HIS A 341 -6.65 -41.19 -8.98
CA HIS A 341 -7.83 -40.44 -9.41
C HIS A 341 -8.46 -41.17 -10.61
N ARG A 342 -9.64 -41.76 -10.40
CA ARG A 342 -10.39 -42.37 -11.51
C ARG A 342 -10.98 -41.26 -12.35
N ARG A 343 -10.29 -40.87 -13.45
CA ARG A 343 -10.91 -40.02 -14.48
C ARG A 343 -12.08 -40.80 -15.07
N THR A 344 -13.30 -40.49 -14.64
CA THR A 344 -14.47 -40.78 -15.45
C THR A 344 -14.33 -39.94 -16.70
N ALA A 345 -13.74 -40.53 -17.74
CA ALA A 345 -13.90 -40.00 -19.08
C ALA A 345 -15.41 -39.94 -19.32
N SER A 346 -15.97 -38.73 -19.29
CA SER A 346 -17.28 -38.50 -19.89
C SER A 346 -17.13 -38.91 -21.34
N ARG A 347 -17.56 -40.14 -21.65
CA ARG A 347 -17.77 -40.59 -23.01
C ARG A 347 -18.88 -39.68 -23.53
N SER A 348 -18.51 -38.66 -24.29
CA SER A 348 -19.42 -38.11 -25.28
C SER A 348 -19.97 -39.30 -26.06
N HIS A 349 -21.30 -39.43 -26.04
CA HIS A 349 -22.02 -40.53 -26.66
C HIS A 349 -21.68 -40.59 -28.15
N GLY A 350 -20.76 -41.49 -28.52
CA GLY A 350 -20.23 -41.58 -29.87
C GLY A 350 -19.80 -43.00 -30.22
N ARG A 351 -20.81 -43.87 -30.41
CA ARG A 351 -20.83 -45.19 -31.08
C ARG A 351 -19.86 -46.30 -30.61
N PRO A 352 -20.30 -47.57 -30.59
CA PRO A 352 -19.51 -48.68 -30.06
C PRO A 352 -18.51 -49.18 -31.11
N ARG A 353 -17.25 -49.40 -30.70
CA ARG A 353 -16.34 -50.32 -31.37
C ARG A 353 -15.80 -51.36 -30.39
N THR A 354 -16.04 -52.61 -30.82
CA THR A 354 -15.55 -53.95 -30.47
C THR A 354 -14.41 -54.16 -29.47
N ARG A 355 -14.55 -55.29 -28.74
CA ARG A 355 -13.77 -55.94 -27.65
C ARG A 355 -12.23 -56.05 -27.83
N PRO A 356 -11.50 -56.40 -26.74
CA PRO A 356 -10.10 -56.04 -26.48
C PRO A 356 -9.08 -57.12 -26.90
N THR A 357 -7.83 -56.69 -27.08
CA THR A 357 -6.64 -57.53 -27.00
C THR A 357 -5.89 -57.23 -25.70
N SER A 358 -5.69 -58.25 -24.90
CA SER A 358 -4.78 -58.25 -23.75
C SER A 358 -3.34 -58.11 -24.21
N THR A 359 -2.51 -57.31 -23.53
CA THR A 359 -1.06 -57.40 -23.71
C THR A 359 -0.38 -57.37 -22.34
N THR A 360 0.07 -58.55 -21.95
CA THR A 360 0.98 -58.85 -20.86
C THR A 360 2.33 -58.18 -21.09
N ILE A 361 2.93 -57.59 -20.05
CA ILE A 361 4.28 -57.00 -20.09
C ILE A 361 5.31 -58.11 -19.83
N PRO A 362 6.28 -58.40 -20.72
CA PRO A 362 7.40 -59.27 -20.39
C PRO A 362 8.61 -58.47 -19.87
N ARG A 363 9.31 -59.05 -18.88
CA ARG A 363 10.68 -58.68 -18.46
C ARG A 363 11.68 -58.97 -19.59
N PRO A 364 12.77 -58.18 -19.70
CA PRO A 364 14.04 -58.76 -20.15
C PRO A 364 15.20 -58.42 -19.23
N SER A 365 16.05 -59.42 -19.00
CA SER A 365 17.36 -59.34 -18.37
C SER A 365 18.47 -59.17 -19.40
N ARG A 366 19.39 -58.24 -19.07
CA ARG A 366 20.84 -58.17 -19.35
C ARG A 366 21.39 -57.96 -20.78
N HIS A 367 22.26 -56.93 -20.80
CA HIS A 367 23.41 -56.62 -21.65
C HIS A 367 23.21 -55.94 -23.01
N SER A 368 23.22 -54.60 -22.97
CA SER A 368 24.10 -53.76 -23.79
C SER A 368 24.16 -52.34 -23.20
N ILE A 369 25.37 -51.82 -23.01
CA ILE A 369 25.75 -50.56 -22.35
C ILE A 369 25.93 -49.44 -23.40
N PHE A 370 25.74 -48.18 -22.97
CA PHE A 370 26.04 -46.85 -23.58
C PHE A 370 24.84 -46.02 -24.14
N PRO A 371 24.81 -44.67 -23.96
CA PRO A 371 24.23 -44.03 -22.77
C PRO A 371 23.02 -43.11 -23.05
N MET A 372 22.34 -42.75 -21.95
CA MET A 372 21.16 -41.90 -21.73
C MET A 372 21.35 -40.42 -22.15
N ARG A 373 20.39 -39.80 -22.86
CA ARG A 373 19.13 -39.09 -22.44
C ARG A 373 19.32 -37.71 -21.77
N HIS A 374 18.62 -36.71 -22.32
CA HIS A 374 17.65 -35.92 -21.57
C HIS A 374 16.42 -35.62 -22.46
N ARG A 375 15.26 -36.20 -22.11
CA ARG A 375 13.95 -35.77 -22.62
C ARG A 375 13.32 -34.89 -21.55
N MET A 376 12.97 -33.67 -21.93
CA MET A 376 12.24 -32.69 -21.14
C MET A 376 10.92 -33.26 -20.63
N ALA A 377 10.64 -33.04 -19.34
CA ALA A 377 9.35 -33.25 -18.73
C ALA A 377 8.35 -32.22 -19.28
N ARG A 378 7.18 -32.69 -19.73
CA ARG A 378 6.05 -31.84 -20.12
C ARG A 378 5.33 -31.34 -18.87
N VAL A 379 5.41 -30.05 -18.62
CA VAL A 379 4.52 -29.31 -17.71
C VAL A 379 3.12 -29.28 -18.35
N LEU A 380 2.10 -29.68 -17.59
CA LEU A 380 0.69 -29.61 -18.02
C LEU A 380 0.14 -28.23 -17.65
N PRO A 381 -0.42 -27.45 -18.59
CA PRO A 381 -1.17 -26.25 -18.25
C PRO A 381 -2.59 -26.68 -17.82
N TRP A 382 -3.03 -26.27 -16.64
CA TRP A 382 -4.43 -26.40 -16.23
C TRP A 382 -5.10 -25.03 -16.14
N CYS A 383 -6.17 -24.94 -16.93
CA CYS A 383 -7.35 -24.07 -16.91
C CYS A 383 -7.28 -22.65 -16.32
N ARG A 384 -7.56 -21.71 -17.23
CA ARG A 384 -8.38 -20.50 -16.99
C ARG A 384 -9.61 -20.85 -16.14
N ILE A 385 -9.83 -20.06 -15.10
CA ILE A 385 -11.15 -19.75 -14.55
C ILE A 385 -11.49 -18.35 -15.04
#